data_AF-A0A6J4JHU8-F1
#
_entry.id   AF-A0A6J4JHU8-F1
#
_cell.length_a   1.000
_cell.length_b   1.000
_cell.length_c   1.000
_cell.angle_alpha   90.00
_cell.angle_beta   90.00
_cell.angle_gamma   90.00
#
_symmetry.space_group_name_H-M   'P 1'
#
loop_
_entity.id
_entity.type
_entity.pdbx_description
1 polymer ?
#
loop_
_entity_poly.entity_id
_entity_poly.type
_entity_poly.pdbx_seq_one_letter_code
_entity_poly.pdbx_strand_id
1 'polypeptide(L)'
;MLTDALAQFLAVKRWRNLFLAVGPGEGDRLYAEAIRRAARKFGLRVVADKPWTHDPGAQRTDTGHVSIAAEAARFTQGAPSHDVLVVADEAGFWGDGLAWRTTDPRPVAGTHGLTPTLWARPHELWGATQLQRRFRARANRWMTPRDHAAWLAVRAVGEAATRARSTEPAAVAAYLRGSEFELAGFKGTRLSFRDWDGQLRQPVLLAGPRELVSVSPQPGFQHQFSELDTLGTDKPETRCRFR
;
A
#
# COMPACT_ATOMS: atom_id res chain seq x y z
N MET A 1 -4.60 4.67 -3.62
CA MET A 1 -4.33 3.31 -4.12
C MET A 1 -4.01 2.33 -3.00
N LEU A 2 -2.91 2.51 -2.24
CA LEU A 2 -2.52 1.54 -1.19
C LEU A 2 -3.58 1.39 -0.09
N THR A 3 -4.08 2.50 0.46
CA THR A 3 -5.11 2.48 1.50
C THR A 3 -6.46 1.98 0.99
N ASP A 4 -6.77 2.24 -0.30
CA ASP A 4 -7.96 1.71 -0.96
C ASP A 4 -7.92 0.19 -1.10
N ALA A 5 -6.75 -0.37 -1.45
CA ALA A 5 -6.54 -1.81 -1.51
C ALA A 5 -6.75 -2.48 -0.15
N LEU A 6 -6.18 -1.90 0.91
CA LEU A 6 -6.42 -2.37 2.27
C LEU A 6 -7.91 -2.27 2.63
N ALA A 7 -8.54 -1.13 2.36
CA ALA A 7 -9.95 -0.92 2.69
C ALA A 7 -10.89 -1.88 1.95
N GLN A 8 -10.65 -2.20 0.67
CA GLN A 8 -11.41 -3.21 -0.06
C GLN A 8 -11.33 -4.58 0.61
N PHE A 9 -10.12 -5.01 1.00
CA PHE A 9 -9.94 -6.28 1.70
C PHE A 9 -10.67 -6.30 3.04
N LEU A 10 -10.55 -5.23 3.83
CA LEU A 10 -11.26 -5.11 5.10
C LEU A 10 -12.78 -5.16 4.91
N ALA A 11 -13.31 -4.52 3.86
CA ALA A 11 -14.72 -4.57 3.52
C ALA A 11 -15.19 -5.99 3.18
N VAL A 12 -14.43 -6.74 2.36
CA VAL A 12 -14.71 -8.15 2.00
C VAL A 12 -14.68 -9.04 3.23
N LYS A 13 -13.71 -8.84 4.13
CA LYS A 13 -13.62 -9.56 5.42
C LYS A 13 -14.69 -9.14 6.43
N ARG A 14 -15.47 -8.10 6.13
CA ARG A 14 -16.46 -7.47 7.02
C ARG A 14 -15.84 -6.90 8.30
N TRP A 15 -14.56 -6.52 8.26
CA TRP A 15 -13.88 -5.80 9.33
C TRP A 15 -14.10 -4.30 9.14
N ARG A 16 -15.28 -3.83 9.59
CA ARG A 16 -15.80 -2.49 9.26
C ARG A 16 -15.38 -1.43 10.26
N ASN A 17 -14.99 -1.80 11.48
CA ASN A 17 -14.68 -0.88 12.55
C ASN A 17 -13.16 -0.77 12.72
N LEU A 18 -12.60 0.39 12.40
CA LEU A 18 -11.18 0.65 12.41
C LEU A 18 -10.82 1.46 13.66
N PHE A 19 -9.80 1.00 14.38
CA PHE A 19 -9.05 1.84 15.29
C PHE A 19 -7.80 2.33 14.55
N LEU A 20 -7.72 3.63 14.25
CA LEU A 20 -6.60 4.26 13.57
C LEU A 20 -5.61 4.83 14.60
N ALA A 21 -4.37 4.34 14.58
CA ALA A 21 -3.24 4.83 15.36
C ALA A 21 -2.30 5.63 14.47
N VAL A 22 -2.04 6.89 14.81
CA VAL A 22 -1.35 7.85 13.92
C VAL A 22 -0.07 8.36 14.54
N GLY A 23 1.07 8.13 13.89
CA GLY A 23 2.35 8.65 14.34
C GLY A 23 2.47 10.17 14.18
N PRO A 24 3.51 10.79 14.76
CA PRO A 24 3.69 12.24 14.76
C PRO A 24 4.23 12.78 13.42
N GLY A 25 4.69 11.93 12.51
CA GLY A 25 5.30 12.35 11.25
C GLY A 25 4.31 12.90 10.23
N GLU A 26 4.78 13.75 9.31
CA GLU A 26 3.95 14.23 8.20
C GLU A 26 3.45 13.07 7.32
N GLY A 27 4.32 12.09 7.04
CA GLY A 27 3.96 10.88 6.31
C GLY A 27 2.84 10.08 6.99
N ASP A 28 2.91 9.94 8.31
CA ASP A 28 1.89 9.27 9.12
C ASP A 28 0.54 9.97 9.00
N ARG A 29 0.54 11.31 9.05
CA ARG A 29 -0.66 12.11 8.91
C ARG A 29 -1.28 11.97 7.52
N LEU A 30 -0.46 12.00 6.46
CA LEU A 30 -0.90 11.81 5.08
C LEU A 30 -1.46 10.39 4.85
N TYR A 31 -0.81 9.37 5.43
CA TYR A 31 -1.30 7.99 5.36
C TYR A 31 -2.62 7.84 6.11
N ALA A 32 -2.74 8.40 7.32
CA ALA A 32 -3.96 8.40 8.11
C ALA A 32 -5.13 9.08 7.36
N GLU A 33 -4.89 10.22 6.71
CA GLU A 33 -5.89 10.85 5.85
C GLU A 33 -6.28 9.96 4.66
N ALA A 34 -5.33 9.25 4.06
CA ALA A 34 -5.60 8.30 2.99
C ALA A 34 -6.43 7.11 3.48
N ILE A 35 -6.23 6.62 4.70
CA ILE A 35 -7.07 5.61 5.35
C ILE A 35 -8.48 6.16 5.59
N ARG A 36 -8.62 7.38 6.13
CA ARG A 36 -9.94 8.00 6.35
C ARG A 36 -10.72 8.18 5.05
N ARG A 37 -10.04 8.58 3.96
CA ARG A 37 -10.64 8.67 2.62
C ARG A 37 -11.10 7.31 2.12
N ALA A 38 -10.24 6.30 2.20
CA ALA A 38 -10.58 4.94 1.78
C ALA A 38 -11.73 4.36 2.62
N ALA A 39 -11.72 4.58 3.94
CA ALA A 39 -12.79 4.15 4.83
C ALA A 39 -14.16 4.71 4.40
N ARG A 40 -14.23 6.02 4.11
CA ARG A 40 -15.46 6.62 3.56
C ARG A 40 -15.85 6.02 2.21
N LYS A 41 -14.88 5.85 1.29
CA LYS A 41 -15.11 5.29 -0.05
C LYS A 41 -15.67 3.86 -0.01
N PHE A 42 -15.21 3.03 0.93
CA PHE A 42 -15.55 1.61 1.02
C PHE A 42 -16.49 1.25 2.18
N GLY A 43 -17.12 2.25 2.82
CA GLY A 43 -18.12 2.03 3.87
C GLY A 43 -17.56 1.45 5.18
N LEU A 44 -16.30 1.72 5.49
CA LEU A 44 -15.68 1.42 6.79
C LEU A 44 -15.85 2.61 7.74
N ARG A 45 -15.81 2.33 9.04
CA ARG A 45 -15.97 3.33 10.11
C ARG A 45 -14.71 3.40 10.94
N VAL A 46 -14.12 4.59 11.06
CA VAL A 46 -13.06 4.84 12.04
C VAL A 46 -13.75 5.11 13.39
N VAL A 47 -13.73 4.11 14.27
CA VAL A 47 -14.39 4.17 15.58
C VAL A 47 -13.48 4.76 16.66
N ALA A 48 -12.17 4.75 16.41
CA ALA A 48 -11.17 5.42 17.22
C ALA A 48 -10.07 5.97 16.31
N ASP A 49 -9.61 7.19 16.58
CA ASP A 49 -8.59 7.89 15.84
C ASP A 49 -7.68 8.57 16.85
N LYS A 50 -6.55 7.93 17.20
CA LYS A 50 -5.69 8.36 18.29
C LYS A 50 -4.28 8.67 17.78
N PRO A 51 -3.69 9.82 18.18
CA PRO A 51 -2.29 10.09 17.93
C PRO A 51 -1.41 9.23 18.85
N TRP A 52 -0.34 8.67 18.30
CA TRP A 52 0.74 8.06 19.05
C TRP A 52 1.74 9.14 19.46
N THR A 53 1.79 9.44 20.75
CA THR A 53 2.60 10.54 21.30
C THR A 53 3.87 10.08 22.01
N HIS A 54 4.13 8.76 22.05
CA HIS A 54 5.26 8.21 22.79
C HIS A 54 6.56 8.23 21.98
N ASP A 55 7.64 8.71 22.59
CA ASP A 55 8.97 8.80 21.99
C ASP A 55 9.64 7.41 21.89
N PRO A 56 9.96 6.92 20.68
CA PRO A 56 10.67 5.65 20.47
C PRO A 56 12.11 5.62 21.03
N GLY A 57 12.71 6.76 21.42
CA GLY A 57 14.07 6.81 21.96
C GLY A 57 14.29 5.93 23.21
N ALA A 58 13.23 5.68 23.98
CA ALA A 58 13.26 4.83 25.17
C ALA A 58 13.33 3.31 24.87
N GLN A 59 13.19 2.88 23.61
CA GLN A 59 13.22 1.47 23.21
C GLN A 59 14.61 0.82 23.31
N ARG A 60 15.68 1.63 23.43
CA ARG A 60 17.08 1.18 23.41
C ARG A 60 17.70 0.95 24.80
N THR A 61 16.91 1.00 25.86
CA THR A 61 17.36 0.66 27.22
C THR A 61 17.01 -0.79 27.56
N ASP A 62 17.68 -1.40 28.55
CA ASP A 62 17.42 -2.78 28.99
C ASP A 62 15.95 -3.01 29.44
N THR A 63 15.24 -1.94 29.84
CA THR A 63 13.80 -1.97 30.19
C THR A 63 12.87 -1.55 29.05
N GLY A 64 13.41 -1.15 27.90
CA GLY A 64 12.67 -0.65 26.74
C GLY A 64 11.65 -1.64 26.19
N HIS A 65 11.89 -2.95 26.30
CA HIS A 65 10.91 -3.94 25.86
C HIS A 65 9.64 -3.94 26.74
N VAL A 66 9.80 -3.71 28.05
CA VAL A 66 8.69 -3.73 29.03
C VAL A 66 7.88 -2.44 28.89
N SER A 67 8.56 -1.32 28.66
CA SER A 67 7.90 -0.03 28.45
C SER A 67 7.02 -0.01 27.19
N ILE A 68 7.47 -0.59 26.07
CA ILE A 68 6.67 -0.68 24.84
C ILE A 68 5.42 -1.53 25.04
N ALA A 69 5.53 -2.67 25.73
CA ALA A 69 4.39 -3.55 25.96
C ALA A 69 3.33 -2.86 26.84
N ALA A 70 3.77 -2.21 27.92
CA ALA A 70 2.88 -1.42 28.77
C ALA A 70 2.27 -0.24 27.99
N GLU A 71 3.05 0.42 27.12
CA GLU A 71 2.56 1.53 26.31
C GLU A 71 1.53 1.11 25.27
N ALA A 72 1.80 0.05 24.51
CA ALA A 72 0.87 -0.52 23.54
C ALA A 72 -0.46 -0.93 24.20
N ALA A 73 -0.38 -1.58 25.38
CA ALA A 73 -1.55 -1.92 26.17
C ALA A 73 -2.31 -0.67 26.62
N ARG A 74 -1.63 0.33 27.21
CA ARG A 74 -2.27 1.59 27.66
C ARG A 74 -2.91 2.36 26.51
N PHE A 75 -2.23 2.44 25.37
CA PHE A 75 -2.72 3.14 24.18
C PHE A 75 -4.03 2.53 23.66
N THR A 76 -4.11 1.20 23.69
CA THR A 76 -5.27 0.45 23.20
C THR A 76 -6.34 0.18 24.24
N GLN A 77 -6.04 0.38 25.52
CA GLN A 77 -6.99 0.21 26.62
C GLN A 77 -8.20 1.14 26.47
N GLY A 78 -9.40 0.58 26.74
CA GLY A 78 -10.66 1.32 26.69
C GLY A 78 -11.04 1.81 25.29
N ALA A 79 -10.38 1.32 24.23
CA ALA A 79 -10.78 1.63 22.87
C ALA A 79 -12.21 1.10 22.60
N PRO A 80 -13.03 1.83 21.84
CA PRO A 80 -14.28 1.31 21.29
C PRO A 80 -14.06 -0.04 20.59
N SER A 81 -15.11 -0.87 20.60
CA SER A 81 -15.08 -2.16 19.89
C SER A 81 -14.72 -1.95 18.43
N HIS A 82 -13.63 -2.57 18.00
CA HIS A 82 -13.07 -2.47 16.65
C HIS A 82 -12.66 -3.86 16.15
N ASP A 83 -12.61 -4.00 14.83
CA ASP A 83 -12.28 -5.26 14.17
C ASP A 83 -10.77 -5.37 13.88
N VAL A 84 -10.12 -4.23 13.61
CA VAL A 84 -8.73 -4.13 13.20
C VAL A 84 -8.09 -2.83 13.71
N LEU A 85 -6.84 -2.93 14.15
CA LEU A 85 -5.99 -1.78 14.45
C LEU A 85 -5.20 -1.41 13.18
N VAL A 86 -5.44 -0.21 12.66
CA VAL A 86 -4.74 0.33 11.51
C VAL A 86 -3.66 1.30 11.97
N VAL A 87 -2.41 1.01 11.63
CA VAL A 87 -1.24 1.80 12.02
C VAL A 87 -0.83 2.70 10.85
N ALA A 88 -0.62 3.98 11.15
CA ALA A 88 0.02 4.95 10.28
C ALA A 88 1.36 5.35 10.90
N ASP A 89 2.39 4.57 10.56
CA ASP A 89 3.80 4.77 10.94
C ASP A 89 4.67 4.47 9.71
N GLU A 90 4.84 5.46 8.84
CA GLU A 90 5.58 5.35 7.58
C GLU A 90 7.09 5.22 7.82
N ALA A 91 7.60 5.79 8.92
CA ALA A 91 9.02 5.70 9.28
C ALA A 91 9.38 4.36 9.93
N GLY A 92 8.42 3.64 10.51
CA GLY A 92 8.61 2.32 11.10
C GLY A 92 9.27 2.36 12.48
N PHE A 93 8.99 3.39 13.29
CA PHE A 93 9.64 3.57 14.58
C PHE A 93 8.89 2.93 15.77
N TRP A 94 7.58 2.68 15.65
CA TRP A 94 6.76 2.26 16.79
C TRP A 94 5.66 1.26 16.45
N GLY A 95 5.23 1.17 15.18
CA GLY A 95 4.11 0.33 14.77
C GLY A 95 4.31 -1.17 15.03
N ASP A 96 5.54 -1.69 14.89
CA ASP A 96 5.91 -3.06 15.25
C ASP A 96 5.65 -3.38 16.74
N GLY A 97 5.69 -2.35 17.59
CA GLY A 97 5.38 -2.43 19.01
C GLY A 97 3.95 -2.87 19.28
N LEU A 98 3.00 -2.52 18.40
CA LEU A 98 1.58 -2.84 18.58
C LEU A 98 1.24 -4.28 18.19
N ALA A 99 1.97 -4.87 17.24
CA ALA A 99 1.73 -6.25 16.85
C ALA A 99 1.89 -7.17 18.08
N TRP A 100 0.80 -7.84 18.47
CA TRP A 100 0.71 -8.77 19.61
C TRP A 100 0.69 -8.14 21.02
N ARG A 101 0.62 -6.81 21.15
CA ARG A 101 0.67 -6.12 22.46
C ARG A 101 -0.55 -5.22 22.72
N THR A 102 -1.59 -5.34 21.90
CA THR A 102 -2.86 -4.62 22.08
C THR A 102 -3.70 -5.24 23.20
N THR A 103 -4.54 -4.45 23.86
CA THR A 103 -5.46 -4.93 24.90
C THR A 103 -6.44 -5.97 24.37
N ASP A 104 -7.09 -5.66 23.24
CA ASP A 104 -7.95 -6.61 22.56
C ASP A 104 -7.13 -7.39 21.51
N PRO A 105 -7.34 -8.70 21.34
CA PRO A 105 -6.59 -9.53 20.39
C PRO A 105 -7.08 -9.30 18.95
N ARG A 106 -6.86 -8.10 18.42
CA ARG A 106 -7.28 -7.71 17.06
C ARG A 106 -6.11 -7.76 16.07
N PRO A 107 -6.35 -8.11 14.80
CA PRO A 107 -5.33 -7.98 13.75
C PRO A 107 -4.81 -6.55 13.63
N VAL A 108 -3.54 -6.44 13.23
CA VAL A 108 -2.89 -5.17 12.89
C VAL A 108 -2.71 -5.07 11.38
N ALA A 109 -3.05 -3.91 10.81
CA ALA A 109 -2.89 -3.60 9.40
C ALA A 109 -2.40 -2.15 9.20
N GLY A 110 -2.15 -1.76 7.96
CA GLY A 110 -1.72 -0.40 7.63
C GLY A 110 -0.26 -0.39 7.20
N THR A 111 0.57 0.50 7.76
CA THR A 111 2.01 0.45 7.49
C THR A 111 2.67 -0.80 8.09
N HIS A 112 2.05 -1.39 9.12
CA HIS A 112 2.52 -2.58 9.83
C HIS A 112 1.50 -3.73 9.78
N GLY A 113 1.96 -4.94 10.06
CA GLY A 113 1.13 -6.15 10.07
C GLY A 113 0.72 -6.56 8.66
N LEU A 114 -0.58 -6.51 8.36
CA LEU A 114 -1.08 -6.67 6.99
C LEU A 114 -0.91 -5.36 6.21
N THR A 115 0.14 -5.31 5.38
CA THR A 115 0.57 -4.08 4.71
C THR A 115 0.20 -4.06 3.22
N PRO A 116 -0.50 -3.02 2.72
CA PRO A 116 -0.65 -2.80 1.30
C PRO A 116 0.67 -2.30 0.69
N THR A 117 1.18 -3.02 -0.31
CA THR A 117 2.48 -2.75 -0.93
C THR A 117 2.47 -2.95 -2.44
N LEU A 118 3.36 -2.25 -3.13
CA LEU A 118 3.56 -2.43 -4.58
C LEU A 118 4.31 -3.72 -4.91
N TRP A 119 5.17 -4.21 -4.01
CA TRP A 119 5.91 -5.45 -4.18
C TRP A 119 6.19 -6.06 -2.82
N ALA A 120 6.27 -7.39 -2.74
CA ALA A 120 6.53 -8.08 -1.50
C ALA A 120 7.47 -9.25 -1.76
N ARG A 121 8.42 -9.49 -0.84
CA ARG A 121 9.27 -10.69 -0.89
C ARG A 121 8.49 -12.00 -1.10
N PRO A 122 7.37 -12.26 -0.39
CA PRO A 122 6.61 -13.51 -0.55
C PRO A 122 5.78 -13.56 -1.85
N HIS A 123 5.91 -12.60 -2.76
CA HIS A 123 5.20 -12.63 -4.03
C HIS A 123 5.85 -13.61 -5.01
N GLU A 124 5.16 -14.72 -5.27
CA GLU A 124 5.66 -15.79 -6.14
C GLU A 124 4.82 -16.00 -7.41
N LEU A 125 3.66 -15.34 -7.49
CA LEU A 125 2.69 -15.50 -8.57
C LEU A 125 3.14 -14.83 -9.88
N TRP A 126 2.53 -15.24 -11.00
CA TRP A 126 2.70 -14.62 -12.33
C TRP A 126 4.13 -14.43 -12.81
N GLY A 127 5.04 -15.32 -12.39
CA GLY A 127 6.47 -15.26 -12.73
C GLY A 127 7.29 -14.32 -11.85
N ALA A 128 6.73 -13.77 -10.77
CA ALA A 128 7.43 -12.89 -9.84
C ALA A 128 8.71 -13.52 -9.27
N THR A 129 8.73 -14.85 -9.06
CA THR A 129 9.93 -15.58 -8.65
C THR A 129 11.11 -15.42 -9.62
N GLN A 130 10.85 -15.30 -10.93
CA GLN A 130 11.90 -15.10 -11.93
C GLN A 130 12.51 -13.71 -11.81
N LEU A 131 11.67 -12.67 -11.65
CA LEU A 131 12.15 -11.30 -11.42
C LEU A 131 12.97 -11.21 -10.13
N GLN A 132 12.46 -11.80 -9.04
CA GLN A 132 13.15 -11.87 -7.75
C GLN A 132 14.52 -12.55 -7.87
N ARG A 133 14.59 -13.71 -8.53
CA ARG A 133 15.85 -14.45 -8.72
C ARG A 133 16.87 -13.64 -9.52
N ARG A 134 16.44 -13.02 -10.62
CA ARG A 134 17.31 -12.15 -11.46
C ARG A 134 17.80 -10.93 -10.70
N PHE A 135 16.94 -10.30 -9.90
CA PHE A 135 17.31 -9.17 -9.05
C PHE A 135 18.34 -9.60 -8.00
N ARG A 136 18.06 -10.68 -7.27
CA ARG A 136 18.93 -11.19 -6.20
C ARG A 136 20.32 -11.59 -6.72
N ALA A 137 20.39 -12.20 -7.90
CA ALA A 137 21.66 -12.55 -8.54
C ALA A 137 22.56 -11.34 -8.83
N ARG A 138 21.99 -10.14 -8.98
CA ARG A 138 22.73 -8.89 -9.25
C ARG A 138 22.95 -8.03 -8.01
N ALA A 139 21.96 -7.97 -7.12
CA ALA A 139 21.96 -7.05 -5.97
C ALA A 139 22.30 -7.72 -4.63
N ASN A 140 22.40 -9.06 -4.60
CA ASN A 140 22.64 -9.87 -3.41
C ASN A 140 21.67 -9.62 -2.23
N ARG A 141 20.46 -9.11 -2.51
CA ARG A 141 19.38 -8.91 -1.55
C ARG A 141 18.02 -9.10 -2.23
N TRP A 142 16.96 -9.18 -1.43
CA TRP A 142 15.59 -9.21 -1.95
C TRP A 142 15.19 -7.86 -2.54
N MET A 143 14.37 -7.89 -3.58
CA MET A 143 13.79 -6.69 -4.18
C MET A 143 12.78 -6.08 -3.20
N THR A 144 12.89 -4.77 -3.01
CA THR A 144 11.96 -3.97 -2.21
C THR A 144 10.87 -3.37 -3.12
N PRO A 145 9.79 -2.81 -2.55
CA PRO A 145 8.81 -2.03 -3.33
C PRO A 145 9.44 -0.92 -4.17
N ARG A 146 10.46 -0.23 -3.63
CA ARG A 146 11.19 0.84 -4.32
C ARG A 146 11.96 0.32 -5.52
N ASP A 147 12.61 -0.83 -5.39
CA ASP A 147 13.34 -1.44 -6.51
C ASP A 147 12.39 -1.88 -7.63
N HIS A 148 11.24 -2.48 -7.28
CA HIS A 148 10.23 -2.88 -8.26
C HIS A 148 9.67 -1.67 -9.00
N ALA A 149 9.35 -0.60 -8.28
CA ALA A 149 8.90 0.65 -8.89
C ALA A 149 9.95 1.26 -9.85
N ALA A 150 11.23 1.27 -9.46
CA ALA A 150 12.32 1.73 -10.32
C ALA A 150 12.50 0.85 -11.57
N TRP A 151 12.48 -0.47 -11.39
CA TRP A 151 12.54 -1.43 -12.51
C TRP A 151 11.38 -1.22 -13.49
N LEU A 152 10.17 -1.01 -12.96
CA LEU A 152 8.97 -0.82 -13.74
C LEU A 152 8.99 0.52 -14.50
N ALA A 153 9.49 1.58 -13.88
CA ALA A 153 9.64 2.89 -14.52
C ALA A 153 10.58 2.82 -15.74
N VAL A 154 11.75 2.20 -15.59
CA VAL A 154 12.70 2.03 -16.71
C VAL A 154 12.11 1.12 -17.80
N ARG A 155 11.43 0.03 -17.41
CA ARG A 155 10.74 -0.85 -18.37
C ARG A 155 9.63 -0.13 -19.13
N ALA A 156 8.87 0.75 -18.48
CA ALA A 156 7.80 1.50 -19.11
C ALA A 156 8.33 2.41 -20.23
N VAL A 157 9.40 3.16 -19.95
CA VAL A 157 10.06 4.03 -20.94
C VAL A 157 10.62 3.20 -22.10
N GLY A 158 11.28 2.08 -21.81
CA GLY A 158 11.83 1.20 -22.85
C GLY A 158 10.77 0.54 -23.73
N GLU A 159 9.66 0.09 -23.14
CA GLU A 159 8.52 -0.46 -23.89
C GLU A 159 7.91 0.62 -24.79
N ALA A 160 7.69 1.82 -24.25
CA ALA A 160 7.14 2.93 -25.02
C ALA A 160 8.05 3.33 -26.19
N ALA A 161 9.36 3.44 -25.98
CA ALA A 161 10.32 3.74 -27.05
C ALA A 161 10.33 2.67 -28.14
N THR A 162 10.28 1.39 -27.75
CA THR A 162 10.25 0.25 -28.69
C THR A 162 8.98 0.27 -29.53
N ARG A 163 7.82 0.50 -28.91
CA ARG A 163 6.53 0.50 -29.59
C ARG A 163 6.32 1.74 -30.47
N ALA A 164 6.75 2.91 -29.99
CA ALA A 164 6.75 4.14 -30.76
C ALA A 164 7.80 4.14 -31.90
N ARG A 165 8.75 3.19 -31.88
CA ARG A 165 9.91 3.14 -32.79
C ARG A 165 10.66 4.47 -32.84
N SER A 166 10.82 5.10 -31.66
CA SER A 166 11.35 6.44 -31.55
C SER A 166 12.15 6.61 -30.26
N THR A 167 13.21 7.40 -30.35
CA THR A 167 13.99 7.90 -29.21
C THR A 167 13.59 9.32 -28.83
N GLU A 168 12.68 9.96 -29.58
CA GLU A 168 12.25 11.33 -29.33
C GLU A 168 11.39 11.40 -28.06
N PRO A 169 11.77 12.20 -27.04
CA PRO A 169 11.05 12.23 -25.76
C PRO A 169 9.55 12.50 -25.89
N ALA A 170 9.14 13.37 -26.81
CA ALA A 170 7.73 13.68 -27.05
C ALA A 170 6.95 12.49 -27.61
N ALA A 171 7.51 11.76 -28.57
CA ALA A 171 6.88 10.58 -29.16
C ALA A 171 6.78 9.43 -28.13
N VAL A 172 7.83 9.22 -27.35
CA VAL A 172 7.84 8.21 -26.27
C VAL A 172 6.80 8.56 -25.19
N ALA A 173 6.75 9.81 -24.75
CA ALA A 173 5.78 10.25 -23.75
C ALA A 173 4.33 10.17 -24.25
N ALA A 174 4.09 10.50 -25.54
CA ALA A 174 2.77 10.38 -26.15
C ALA A 174 2.31 8.92 -26.20
N TYR A 175 3.19 7.98 -26.61
CA TYR A 175 2.85 6.56 -26.61
C TYR A 175 2.61 6.04 -25.18
N LEU A 176 3.50 6.37 -24.23
CA LEU A 176 3.40 5.91 -22.84
C LEU A 176 2.09 6.30 -22.16
N ARG A 177 1.50 7.45 -22.53
CA ARG A 177 0.21 7.93 -22.01
C ARG A 177 -0.99 7.53 -22.88
N GLY A 178 -0.75 6.88 -24.02
CA GLY A 178 -1.81 6.43 -24.92
C GLY A 178 -2.56 5.22 -24.37
N SER A 179 -3.78 5.01 -24.90
CA SER A 179 -4.63 3.86 -24.55
C SER A 179 -4.02 2.51 -24.94
N GLU A 180 -3.14 2.50 -25.94
CA GLU A 180 -2.46 1.32 -26.47
C GLU A 180 -1.24 0.89 -25.62
N PHE A 181 -0.85 1.68 -24.61
CA PHE A 181 0.28 1.34 -23.76
C PHE A 181 -0.10 0.26 -22.74
N GLU A 182 0.64 -0.84 -22.77
CA GLU A 182 0.50 -1.94 -21.83
C GLU A 182 1.87 -2.41 -21.35
N LEU A 183 1.96 -2.75 -20.06
CA LEU A 183 3.19 -3.22 -19.45
C LEU A 183 2.93 -4.46 -18.58
N ALA A 184 3.76 -5.49 -18.77
CA ALA A 184 3.79 -6.64 -17.87
C ALA A 184 4.62 -6.32 -16.62
N GLY A 185 3.94 -6.15 -15.48
CA GLY A 185 4.58 -5.85 -14.19
C GLY A 185 4.69 -7.03 -13.22
N PHE A 186 4.47 -8.26 -13.69
CA PHE A 186 4.42 -9.49 -12.86
C PHE A 186 3.32 -9.47 -11.79
N LYS A 187 2.14 -8.92 -12.09
CA LYS A 187 1.03 -8.76 -11.13
C LYS A 187 -0.31 -9.36 -11.61
N GLY A 188 -0.25 -10.28 -12.57
CA GLY A 188 -1.44 -11.00 -13.05
C GLY A 188 -2.36 -10.23 -14.00
N THR A 189 -2.12 -8.94 -14.20
CA THR A 189 -2.84 -8.13 -15.18
C THR A 189 -1.89 -7.18 -15.91
N ARG A 190 -2.37 -6.67 -17.04
CA ARG A 190 -1.70 -5.63 -17.84
C ARG A 190 -1.76 -4.31 -17.08
N LEU A 191 -0.64 -3.59 -17.05
CA LEU A 191 -0.55 -2.27 -16.41
C LEU A 191 -0.61 -1.19 -17.49
N SER A 192 -1.27 -0.08 -17.19
CA SER A 192 -1.37 1.08 -18.08
C SER A 192 -1.35 2.38 -17.29
N PHE A 193 -1.18 3.53 -17.93
CA PHE A 193 -1.23 4.82 -17.24
C PHE A 193 -2.59 5.49 -17.41
N ARG A 194 -3.05 6.14 -16.35
CA ARG A 194 -4.27 6.95 -16.38
C ARG A 194 -4.06 8.20 -17.21
N ASP A 195 -5.07 8.52 -18.01
CA ASP A 195 -5.12 9.71 -18.86
C ASP A 195 -5.35 10.99 -18.05
N TRP A 196 -5.91 10.92 -16.83
CA TRP A 196 -6.25 12.12 -16.04
C TRP A 196 -5.24 12.54 -14.98
N ASP A 197 -4.46 11.61 -14.41
CA ASP A 197 -3.44 11.91 -13.39
C ASP A 197 -2.06 11.25 -13.66
N GLY A 198 -1.94 10.45 -14.73
CA GLY A 198 -0.67 9.81 -15.11
C GLY A 198 -0.22 8.74 -14.12
N GLN A 199 -1.08 8.37 -13.17
CA GLN A 199 -0.80 7.32 -12.22
C GLN A 199 -0.89 5.96 -12.92
N LEU A 200 0.06 5.08 -12.61
CA LEU A 200 0.07 3.71 -13.10
C LEU A 200 -1.12 2.93 -12.50
N ARG A 201 -1.98 2.38 -13.37
CA ARG A 201 -2.98 1.37 -13.04
C ARG A 201 -2.27 0.05 -12.77
N GLN A 202 -2.31 -0.39 -11.52
CA GLN A 202 -1.70 -1.65 -11.12
C GLN A 202 -2.38 -2.27 -9.90
N PRO A 203 -2.35 -3.61 -9.79
CA PRO A 203 -2.72 -4.28 -8.56
C PRO A 203 -1.81 -3.89 -7.40
N VAL A 204 -2.40 -3.87 -6.21
CA VAL A 204 -1.71 -3.66 -4.93
C VAL A 204 -1.73 -4.96 -4.15
N LEU A 205 -0.56 -5.40 -3.71
CA LEU A 205 -0.42 -6.60 -2.91
C LEU A 205 -0.76 -6.28 -1.45
N LEU A 206 -1.44 -7.18 -0.76
CA LEU A 206 -1.55 -7.17 0.70
C LEU A 206 -0.68 -8.29 1.23
N ALA A 207 0.37 -7.95 1.96
CA ALA A 207 1.37 -8.92 2.41
C ALA A 207 1.68 -8.73 3.89
N GLY A 208 1.91 -9.86 4.56
CA GLY A 208 2.60 -9.89 5.85
C GLY A 208 4.10 -10.13 5.66
N PRO A 209 4.86 -10.29 6.75
CA PRO A 209 6.32 -10.48 6.68
C PRO A 209 6.78 -11.71 5.88
N ARG A 210 5.94 -12.74 5.80
CA ARG A 210 6.30 -14.05 5.19
C ARG A 210 5.28 -14.60 4.21
N GLU A 211 4.20 -13.87 3.94
CA GLU A 211 3.10 -14.37 3.10
C GLU A 211 2.46 -13.24 2.30
N LEU A 212 2.10 -13.55 1.05
CA LEU A 212 1.17 -12.74 0.27
C LEU A 212 -0.25 -13.16 0.64
N VAL A 213 -0.99 -12.27 1.29
CA VAL A 213 -2.33 -12.57 1.82
C VAL A 213 -3.41 -12.40 0.76
N SER A 214 -3.33 -11.31 -0.02
CA SER A 214 -4.29 -11.02 -1.08
C SER A 214 -3.71 -10.03 -2.09
N VAL A 215 -4.40 -9.84 -3.21
CA VAL A 215 -4.09 -8.83 -4.21
C VAL A 215 -5.36 -8.06 -4.50
N SER A 216 -5.29 -6.73 -4.44
CA SER A 216 -6.40 -5.84 -4.76
C SER A 216 -6.25 -5.27 -6.18
N PRO A 217 -7.33 -5.03 -6.93
CA PRO A 217 -8.73 -4.98 -6.49
C PRO A 217 -9.27 -6.31 -6.00
N GLN A 218 -10.07 -6.30 -4.93
CA GLN A 218 -10.70 -7.54 -4.44
C GLN A 218 -11.82 -7.96 -5.40
N PRO A 219 -12.11 -9.28 -5.52
CA PRO A 219 -13.24 -9.75 -6.31
C PRO A 219 -14.55 -9.08 -5.92
N GLY A 220 -15.33 -8.65 -6.92
CA GLY A 220 -16.62 -7.98 -6.74
C GLY A 220 -16.57 -6.45 -6.77
N PHE A 221 -15.39 -5.82 -6.69
CA PHE A 221 -15.26 -4.38 -6.91
C PHE A 221 -15.19 -4.07 -8.42
N GLN A 222 -16.28 -3.55 -8.96
CA GLN A 222 -16.39 -3.19 -10.37
C GLN A 222 -16.14 -1.71 -10.60
N HIS A 223 -15.74 -1.39 -11.83
CA HIS A 223 -15.58 -0.03 -12.31
C HIS A 223 -15.93 0.04 -13.79
N GLN A 224 -16.39 1.20 -14.26
CA GLN A 224 -16.86 1.38 -15.64
C GLN A 224 -15.79 1.06 -16.70
N PHE A 225 -14.53 1.41 -16.44
CA PHE A 225 -13.44 1.29 -17.42
C PHE A 225 -12.44 0.18 -17.11
N SER A 226 -12.06 0.04 -15.84
CA SER A 226 -11.04 -0.89 -15.38
C SER A 226 -11.20 -1.11 -13.89
N GLU A 227 -11.26 -2.36 -13.43
CA GLU A 227 -11.32 -2.66 -11.98
C GLU A 227 -10.15 -2.04 -11.21
N LEU A 228 -9.00 -1.82 -11.86
CA LEU A 228 -7.85 -1.14 -11.26
C LEU A 228 -8.13 0.32 -10.87
N ASP A 229 -9.13 0.95 -11.49
CA ASP A 229 -9.54 2.31 -11.17
C ASP A 229 -10.43 2.41 -9.92
N THR A 230 -10.82 1.26 -9.35
CA THR A 230 -11.35 1.24 -7.98
C THR A 230 -10.31 1.65 -6.94
N LEU A 231 -9.01 1.53 -7.25
CA LEU A 231 -7.90 1.88 -6.36
C LEU A 231 -7.41 3.29 -6.67
N GLY A 232 -7.39 4.19 -5.68
CA GLY A 232 -7.00 5.59 -5.87
C GLY A 232 -8.17 6.50 -6.23
N THR A 233 -7.83 7.75 -6.53
CA THR A 233 -8.77 8.77 -6.98
C THR A 233 -9.22 8.45 -8.40
N ASP A 234 -10.52 8.43 -8.62
CA ASP A 234 -11.10 8.17 -9.93
C ASP A 234 -11.19 9.45 -10.79
N LYS A 235 -11.39 9.30 -12.10
CA LYS A 235 -11.51 10.39 -13.09
C LYS A 235 -12.53 11.47 -12.72
N PRO A 236 -13.77 11.17 -12.27
CA PRO A 236 -14.74 12.19 -11.88
C PRO A 236 -14.39 12.86 -10.54
N GLU A 237 -13.56 12.22 -9.71
CA GLU A 237 -13.16 12.73 -8.39
C GLU A 237 -11.97 13.69 -8.47
N THR A 238 -11.19 13.64 -9.57
CA THR A 238 -9.96 14.43 -9.68
C THR A 238 -10.17 15.86 -10.16
N ARG A 239 -9.47 16.79 -9.50
CA ARG A 239 -9.27 18.17 -9.98
C ARG A 239 -8.04 18.33 -10.86
N CYS A 240 -7.22 17.28 -11.00
CA CYS A 240 -6.08 17.30 -11.89
C CYS A 240 -6.56 17.50 -13.34
N ARG A 241 -5.85 18.37 -14.07
CA ARG A 241 -6.05 18.62 -15.49
C ARG A 241 -4.67 18.68 -16.11
N PHE A 242 -4.29 17.66 -16.88
CA PHE A 242 -3.09 17.76 -17.70
C PHE A 242 -3.28 18.86 -18.73
N ARG A 243 -2.30 19.75 -18.81
CA ARG A 243 -2.14 20.70 -19.90
C ARG A 243 -1.21 20.08 -20.94
#